data_AF-A0AA42AZL0-F1
#
_entry.id   AF-A0AA42AZL0-F1
#
_cell.length_a   1.000
_cell.length_b   1.000
_cell.length_c   1.000
_cell.angle_alpha   90.00
_cell.angle_beta   90.00
_cell.angle_gamma   90.00
#
_symmetry.space_group_name_H-M   'P 1'
#
loop_
_entity.id
_entity.type
_entity.pdbx_description
1 polymer ?
#
loop_
_entity_poly.entity_id
_entity_poly.type
_entity_poly.pdbx_seq_one_letter_code
_entity_poly.pdbx_strand_id
1 'polypeptide(L)'
;MEDSAADSENFKPYGGKTVEECEDMIRKSLKTPTVKFLKENLEKAGCTFGENFIKAIKCNTKIGGGYVRGEGIVVCSNHMNLQDDVNQVVIHELIHAYDDCRAANLDWTNCAHHACTEIRAGHLSGDCHYKREMLRGFMKLRGHEQ
;
A
#
# COMPACT_ATOMS: atom_id res chain seq x y z
N MET A 1 -35.73 33.52 28.94
CA MET A 1 -35.92 32.14 28.46
C MET A 1 -34.71 31.85 27.61
N GLU A 2 -33.71 31.28 28.28
CA GLU A 2 -32.61 30.57 27.65
C GLU A 2 -33.18 29.39 26.88
N ASP A 3 -32.60 29.11 25.72
CA ASP A 3 -32.45 27.79 25.12
C ASP A 3 -31.88 27.99 23.71
N SER A 4 -30.88 27.29 23.22
CA SER A 4 -29.77 26.51 23.75
C SER A 4 -28.96 26.18 22.49
N ALA A 5 -27.63 26.17 22.60
CA ALA A 5 -26.75 25.94 21.46
C ALA A 5 -27.00 24.56 20.83
N ALA A 6 -27.28 24.53 19.53
CA ALA A 6 -27.03 23.34 18.73
C ALA A 6 -25.60 23.49 18.18
N ASP A 7 -24.65 22.91 18.90
CA ASP A 7 -23.33 22.59 18.39
C ASP A 7 -23.51 21.96 17.00
N SER A 8 -23.00 22.62 15.97
CA SER A 8 -22.81 21.99 14.67
C SER A 8 -21.69 20.98 14.86
N GLU A 9 -22.04 19.80 15.35
CA GLU A 9 -21.17 18.64 15.38
C GLU A 9 -20.57 18.50 13.98
N ASN A 10 -19.24 18.62 13.96
CA ASN A 10 -18.41 18.54 12.78
C ASN A 10 -18.49 17.08 12.28
N PHE A 11 -19.51 16.79 11.47
CA PHE A 11 -19.68 15.52 10.79
C PHE A 11 -18.46 15.31 9.87
N LYS A 12 -17.42 14.64 10.37
CA LYS A 12 -16.30 14.19 9.54
C LYS A 12 -16.87 13.11 8.62
N PRO A 13 -17.05 13.36 7.30
CA PRO A 13 -17.45 12.28 6.42
C PRO A 13 -16.27 11.30 6.43
N TYR A 14 -16.55 10.02 6.62
CA TYR A 14 -15.62 8.89 6.52
C TYR A 14 -14.44 9.15 5.57
N GLY A 15 -13.36 9.71 6.10
CA GLY A 15 -12.23 10.22 5.33
C GLY A 15 -10.98 9.58 5.90
N GLY A 16 -10.12 9.05 5.03
CA GLY A 16 -8.88 8.42 5.45
C GLY A 16 -7.94 9.39 6.20
N LYS A 17 -6.76 8.90 6.53
CA LYS A 17 -5.76 9.66 7.30
C LYS A 17 -5.33 10.96 6.64
N THR A 18 -4.87 11.90 7.47
CA THR A 18 -4.07 13.04 7.01
C THR A 18 -2.74 12.55 6.42
N VAL A 19 -2.05 13.42 5.68
CA VAL A 19 -0.74 13.10 5.12
C VAL A 19 0.26 12.85 6.26
N GLU A 20 0.26 13.67 7.31
CA GLU A 20 1.16 13.52 8.45
C GLU A 20 0.94 12.19 9.20
N GLU A 21 -0.32 11.82 9.47
CA GLU A 21 -0.65 10.54 10.10
C GLU A 21 -0.22 9.35 9.22
N CYS A 22 -0.41 9.46 7.90
CA CYS A 22 -0.01 8.41 6.97
C CYS A 22 1.51 8.27 6.89
N GLU A 23 2.27 9.36 6.95
CA GLU A 23 3.74 9.33 7.06
C GLU A 23 4.20 8.60 8.32
N ASP A 24 3.55 8.83 9.46
CA ASP A 24 3.84 8.08 10.69
C ASP A 24 3.55 6.59 10.55
N MET A 25 2.50 6.23 9.82
CA MET A 25 2.15 4.84 9.53
C MET A 25 3.16 4.20 8.56
N ILE A 26 3.67 4.93 7.57
CA ILE A 26 4.75 4.47 6.69
C ILE A 26 6.02 4.21 7.53
N ARG A 27 6.39 5.14 8.43
CA ARG A 27 7.54 4.94 9.34
C ARG A 27 7.41 3.71 10.22
N LYS A 28 6.20 3.37 10.66
CA LYS A 28 5.91 2.12 11.39
C LYS A 28 6.03 0.91 10.46
N SER A 29 5.50 0.99 9.25
CA SER A 29 5.56 -0.07 8.24
C SER A 29 7.01 -0.45 7.89
N LEU A 30 7.89 0.54 7.73
CA LEU A 30 9.33 0.35 7.49
C LEU A 30 10.05 -0.45 8.59
N LYS A 31 9.45 -0.57 9.79
CA LYS A 31 10.02 -1.35 10.91
C LYS A 31 9.60 -2.81 10.89
N THR A 32 8.58 -3.18 10.10
CA THR A 32 8.06 -4.55 10.01
C THR A 32 9.08 -5.50 9.35
N PRO A 33 9.10 -6.79 9.73
CA PRO A 33 10.07 -7.76 9.18
C PRO A 33 10.01 -7.89 7.66
N THR A 34 8.80 -7.94 7.08
CA THR A 34 8.60 -8.09 5.63
C THR A 34 9.14 -6.90 4.85
N VAL A 35 8.85 -5.67 5.29
CA VAL A 35 9.31 -4.46 4.61
C VAL A 35 10.83 -4.31 4.72
N LYS A 36 11.42 -4.64 5.88
CA LYS A 36 12.88 -4.69 6.04
C LYS A 36 13.51 -5.70 5.07
N PHE A 37 12.96 -6.90 5.00
CA PHE A 37 13.44 -7.93 4.08
C PHE A 37 13.37 -7.47 2.62
N LEU A 38 12.25 -6.88 2.19
CA LEU A 38 12.11 -6.37 0.82
C LEU A 38 13.09 -5.23 0.53
N LYS A 39 13.23 -4.28 1.46
CA LYS A 39 14.19 -3.17 1.33
C LYS A 39 15.62 -3.70 1.16
N GLU A 40 16.05 -4.62 2.02
CA GLU A 40 17.41 -5.21 1.94
C GLU A 40 17.64 -5.93 0.61
N ASN A 41 16.64 -6.65 0.09
CA ASN A 41 16.77 -7.34 -1.19
C ASN A 41 16.76 -6.38 -2.39
N LEU A 42 16.00 -5.28 -2.31
CA LEU A 42 16.01 -4.21 -3.31
C LEU A 42 17.41 -3.57 -3.41
N GLU A 43 18.01 -3.26 -2.26
CA GLU A 43 19.36 -2.70 -2.18
C GLU A 43 20.42 -3.71 -2.69
N LYS A 44 20.31 -5.00 -2.33
CA LYS A 44 21.19 -6.07 -2.84
C LYS A 44 21.08 -6.29 -4.34
N ALA A 45 19.90 -6.05 -4.92
CA ALA A 45 19.71 -6.10 -6.37
C ALA A 45 20.32 -4.90 -7.11
N GLY A 46 20.89 -3.93 -6.38
CA GLY A 46 21.55 -2.75 -6.94
C GLY A 46 20.62 -1.55 -7.13
N CYS A 47 19.40 -1.60 -6.59
CA CYS A 47 18.42 -0.54 -6.76
C CYS A 47 18.43 0.43 -5.58
N THR A 48 18.31 1.71 -5.91
CA THR A 48 18.44 2.79 -4.94
C THR A 48 17.16 2.93 -4.13
N PHE A 49 17.23 2.71 -2.82
CA PHE A 49 16.18 3.08 -1.88
C PHE A 49 16.54 4.42 -1.23
N GLY A 50 16.14 5.52 -1.86
CA GLY A 50 16.49 6.86 -1.42
C GLY A 50 15.65 7.38 -0.24
N GLU A 51 16.04 8.53 0.30
CA GLU A 51 15.17 9.32 1.16
C GLU A 51 13.93 9.73 0.35
N ASN A 52 12.74 9.64 0.96
CA ASN A 52 11.44 9.88 0.30
C ASN A 52 11.07 8.88 -0.83
N PHE A 53 11.71 7.70 -0.88
CA PHE A 53 11.29 6.64 -1.81
C PHE A 53 9.83 6.20 -1.58
N ILE A 54 9.30 6.39 -0.38
CA ILE A 54 7.89 6.18 -0.04
C ILE A 54 7.35 7.49 0.51
N LYS A 55 6.24 7.99 -0.05
CA LYS A 55 5.60 9.25 0.39
C LYS A 55 4.08 9.11 0.46
N ALA A 56 3.47 9.80 1.41
CA ALA A 56 2.02 9.94 1.51
C ALA A 56 1.55 11.17 0.74
N ILE A 57 0.46 11.02 -0.02
CA ILE A 57 -0.23 12.14 -0.69
C ILE A 57 -1.74 12.03 -0.51
N LYS A 58 -2.47 13.07 -0.92
CA LYS A 58 -3.92 12.96 -1.16
C LYS A 58 -4.17 12.59 -2.62
N CYS A 59 -5.01 11.58 -2.84
CA CYS A 59 -5.38 11.10 -4.15
C CYS A 59 -6.84 11.43 -4.46
N ASN A 60 -7.12 11.71 -5.74
CA ASN A 60 -8.49 11.93 -6.23
C ASN A 60 -9.16 10.60 -6.65
N THR A 61 -8.36 9.58 -6.91
CA THR A 61 -8.77 8.23 -7.31
C THR A 61 -8.82 7.32 -6.09
N LYS A 62 -9.81 6.42 -6.05
CA LYS A 62 -9.98 5.43 -4.97
C LYS A 62 -8.98 4.27 -5.08
N ILE A 63 -7.69 4.58 -4.94
CA ILE A 63 -6.58 3.61 -4.91
C ILE A 63 -5.82 3.76 -3.59
N GLY A 64 -5.19 2.68 -3.12
CA GLY A 64 -4.42 2.69 -1.88
C GLY A 64 -3.04 3.33 -2.02
N GLY A 65 -2.43 3.17 -3.20
CA GLY A 65 -1.11 3.67 -3.53
C GLY A 65 -0.68 3.22 -4.92
N GLY A 66 0.59 3.38 -5.23
CA GLY A 66 1.19 2.92 -6.48
C GLY A 66 2.70 3.13 -6.55
N TYR A 67 3.40 2.23 -7.23
CA TYR A 67 4.79 2.36 -7.64
C TYR A 67 4.89 3.06 -8.99
N VAL A 68 5.78 4.04 -9.08
CA VAL A 68 6.12 4.74 -10.32
C VAL A 68 7.62 4.60 -10.56
N ARG A 69 7.97 4.09 -11.74
CA ARG A 69 9.36 3.87 -12.14
C ARG A 69 10.16 5.17 -12.07
N GLY A 70 11.26 5.14 -11.32
CA GLY A 70 12.15 6.30 -11.12
C GLY A 70 11.66 7.32 -10.09
N GLU A 71 10.41 7.25 -9.63
CA GLU A 71 9.86 8.17 -8.61
C GLU A 71 9.66 7.51 -7.24
N GLY A 72 9.41 6.20 -7.20
CA GLY A 72 9.18 5.44 -5.97
C GLY A 72 7.71 5.15 -5.71
N ILE A 73 7.36 5.03 -4.43
CA ILE A 73 6.05 4.57 -3.96
C ILE A 73 5.25 5.75 -3.42
N VAL A 74 3.99 5.81 -3.82
CA VAL A 74 2.99 6.74 -3.31
C VAL A 74 1.96 5.99 -2.49
N VAL A 75 1.60 6.52 -1.32
CA VAL A 75 0.50 6.02 -0.49
C VAL A 75 -0.60 7.08 -0.41
N CYS A 76 -1.82 6.73 -0.76
CA CYS A 76 -2.97 7.64 -0.77
C CYS A 76 -3.58 7.77 0.63
N SER A 77 -3.08 8.73 1.42
CA SER A 77 -3.45 8.97 2.82
C SER A 77 -4.96 8.99 3.07
N ASN A 78 -5.71 9.68 2.21
CA ASN A 78 -7.17 9.82 2.31
C ASN A 78 -7.95 8.53 2.02
N HIS A 79 -7.28 7.43 1.68
CA HIS A 79 -7.85 6.09 1.52
C HIS A 79 -7.33 5.09 2.57
N MET A 80 -6.41 5.50 3.44
CA MET A 80 -5.88 4.66 4.52
C MET A 80 -6.66 4.89 5.80
N ASN A 81 -6.98 3.81 6.54
CA ASN A 81 -7.67 3.91 7.82
C ASN A 81 -6.92 3.19 8.94
N LEU A 82 -6.37 2.02 8.64
CA LEU A 82 -5.68 1.14 9.57
C LEU A 82 -4.19 1.03 9.23
N GLN A 83 -3.36 0.74 10.23
CA GLN A 83 -1.92 0.49 10.01
C GLN A 83 -1.69 -0.66 9.04
N ASP A 84 -2.58 -1.65 9.06
CA ASP A 84 -2.53 -2.79 8.17
C ASP A 84 -2.78 -2.41 6.70
N ASP A 85 -3.60 -1.39 6.42
CA ASP A 85 -3.81 -0.88 5.05
C ASP A 85 -2.48 -0.33 4.48
N VAL A 86 -1.81 0.52 5.26
CA VAL A 86 -0.51 1.10 4.86
C VAL A 86 0.56 0.03 4.73
N ASN A 87 0.58 -0.95 5.63
CA ASN A 87 1.53 -2.06 5.54
C ASN A 87 1.40 -2.83 4.23
N GLN A 88 0.18 -3.12 3.79
CA GLN A 88 -0.05 -3.84 2.54
C GLN A 88 0.36 -3.04 1.34
N VAL A 89 -0.07 -1.78 1.24
CA VAL A 89 0.31 -0.91 0.12
C VAL A 89 1.83 -0.83 0.04
N VAL A 90 2.51 -0.59 1.16
CA VAL A 90 3.98 -0.53 1.17
C VAL A 90 4.61 -1.85 0.71
N ILE A 91 4.13 -3.00 1.17
CA ILE A 91 4.67 -4.30 0.76
C ILE A 91 4.40 -4.59 -0.72
N HIS A 92 3.17 -4.37 -1.17
CA HIS A 92 2.73 -4.57 -2.57
C HIS A 92 3.57 -3.75 -3.52
N GLU A 93 3.69 -2.45 -3.26
CA GLU A 93 4.44 -1.54 -4.13
C GLU A 93 5.96 -1.76 -4.04
N LEU A 94 6.48 -2.29 -2.92
CA LEU A 94 7.89 -2.70 -2.84
C LEU A 94 8.19 -3.94 -3.68
N ILE A 95 7.23 -4.86 -3.81
CA ILE A 95 7.36 -5.99 -4.72
C ILE A 95 7.39 -5.48 -6.16
N HIS A 96 6.53 -4.54 -6.53
CA HIS A 96 6.59 -3.89 -7.85
C HIS A 96 7.93 -3.19 -8.10
N ALA A 97 8.45 -2.47 -7.11
CA ALA A 97 9.77 -1.86 -7.21
C ALA A 97 10.88 -2.90 -7.39
N TYR A 98 10.82 -4.02 -6.66
CA TYR A 98 11.77 -5.12 -6.81
C TYR A 98 11.67 -5.82 -8.16
N ASP A 99 10.46 -5.91 -8.71
CA ASP A 99 10.20 -6.49 -10.01
C ASP A 99 10.79 -5.63 -11.13
N ASP A 100 10.54 -4.33 -11.11
CA ASP A 100 11.15 -3.36 -12.06
C ASP A 100 12.68 -3.36 -11.96
N CYS A 101 13.19 -3.43 -10.74
CA CYS A 101 14.61 -3.45 -10.44
C CYS A 101 15.32 -4.67 -11.03
N ARG A 102 14.78 -5.87 -10.82
CA ARG A 102 15.45 -7.13 -11.14
C ARG A 102 15.18 -7.62 -12.56
N ALA A 103 14.00 -7.32 -13.10
CA ALA A 103 13.58 -7.92 -14.36
C ALA A 103 14.18 -7.17 -15.56
N ALA A 104 15.10 -7.83 -16.27
CA ALA A 104 15.73 -7.27 -17.46
C ALA A 104 14.75 -6.88 -18.59
N ASN A 105 13.57 -7.51 -18.65
CA ASN A 105 12.59 -7.37 -19.72
C ASN A 105 11.18 -7.00 -19.22
N LEU A 106 11.05 -6.36 -18.06
CA LEU A 106 9.74 -5.92 -17.59
C LEU A 106 9.26 -4.73 -18.44
N ASP A 107 8.04 -4.86 -18.94
CA ASP A 107 7.38 -3.85 -19.77
C ASP A 107 6.00 -3.58 -19.16
N TRP A 108 5.87 -2.42 -18.51
CA TRP A 108 4.64 -1.98 -17.85
C TRP A 108 3.50 -1.71 -18.84
N THR A 109 3.79 -1.58 -20.14
CA THR A 109 2.78 -1.43 -21.19
C THR A 109 2.25 -2.76 -21.70
N ASN A 110 2.93 -3.87 -21.39
CA ASN A 110 2.50 -5.21 -21.72
C ASN A 110 1.56 -5.75 -20.64
N CYS A 111 0.29 -5.99 -21.00
CA CYS A 111 -0.74 -6.47 -20.08
C CYS A 111 -0.36 -7.79 -19.38
N ALA A 112 0.36 -8.70 -20.06
CA ALA A 112 0.76 -9.97 -19.45
C ALA A 112 1.84 -9.76 -18.39
N HIS A 113 2.80 -8.86 -18.64
CA HIS A 113 3.84 -8.53 -17.67
C HIS A 113 3.23 -7.84 -16.44
N HIS A 114 2.35 -6.87 -16.66
CA HIS A 114 1.63 -6.18 -15.59
C HIS A 114 0.77 -7.15 -14.77
N ALA A 115 0.01 -8.04 -15.40
CA ALA A 115 -0.77 -9.05 -14.67
C ALA A 115 0.12 -9.98 -13.83
N CYS A 116 1.28 -10.38 -14.34
CA CYS A 116 2.22 -11.23 -13.61
C CYS A 116 2.80 -10.53 -12.37
N THR A 117 3.12 -9.23 -12.45
CA THR A 117 3.60 -8.48 -11.27
C THR A 117 2.48 -8.31 -10.25
N GLU A 118 1.25 -7.99 -10.66
CA GLU A 118 0.10 -7.88 -9.76
C GLU A 118 -0.23 -9.20 -9.04
N ILE A 119 -0.21 -10.33 -9.76
CA ILE A 119 -0.44 -11.65 -9.14
C ILE A 119 0.61 -11.92 -8.06
N ARG A 120 1.89 -11.64 -8.34
CA ARG A 120 2.97 -11.83 -7.38
C ARG A 120 2.86 -10.87 -6.19
N ALA A 121 2.53 -9.61 -6.44
CA ALA A 121 2.39 -8.59 -5.41
C ALA A 121 1.20 -8.89 -4.48
N GLY A 122 0.05 -9.27 -5.03
CA GLY A 122 -1.14 -9.66 -4.25
C GLY A 122 -0.95 -10.95 -3.43
N HIS A 123 -0.14 -11.87 -3.94
CA HIS A 123 0.28 -13.06 -3.20
C HIS A 123 1.25 -12.69 -2.06
N LEU A 124 2.44 -12.17 -2.38
CA LEU A 124 3.50 -11.98 -1.39
C LEU A 124 3.24 -10.85 -0.37
N SER A 125 2.30 -9.93 -0.64
CA SER A 125 1.85 -8.94 0.34
C SER A 125 0.93 -9.52 1.42
N GLY A 126 0.30 -10.66 1.14
CA GLY A 126 -0.76 -11.22 1.94
C GLY A 126 -2.12 -10.56 1.68
N ASP A 127 -2.27 -9.77 0.62
CA ASP A 127 -3.56 -9.21 0.21
C ASP A 127 -4.58 -10.30 -0.16
N CYS A 128 -4.11 -11.44 -0.69
CA CYS A 128 -4.93 -12.62 -0.98
C CYS A 128 -4.95 -13.67 0.16
N HIS A 129 -4.42 -13.36 1.34
CA HIS A 129 -4.37 -14.29 2.46
C HIS A 129 -5.79 -14.60 2.98
N TYR A 130 -6.08 -15.89 3.21
CA TYR A 130 -7.43 -16.37 3.58
C TYR A 130 -8.10 -15.57 4.71
N LYS A 131 -7.38 -15.24 5.79
CA LYS A 131 -7.92 -14.42 6.90
C LYS A 131 -8.51 -13.07 6.44
N ARG A 132 -7.86 -12.41 5.48
CA ARG A 132 -8.28 -11.11 4.95
C ARG A 132 -9.43 -11.24 3.97
N GLU A 133 -9.39 -12.28 3.15
CA GLU A 133 -10.47 -12.60 2.23
C GLU A 133 -11.75 -13.00 2.97
N MET A 134 -11.63 -13.74 4.08
CA MET A 134 -12.73 -14.02 5.01
C MET A 134 -13.31 -12.73 5.63
N LEU A 135 -12.47 -11.79 6.05
CA LEU A 135 -12.91 -10.46 6.54
C LEU A 135 -13.59 -9.62 5.44
N ARG A 136 -13.19 -9.81 4.18
CA ARG A 136 -13.84 -9.21 2.99
C ARG A 136 -15.12 -9.95 2.57
N GLY A 137 -15.52 -11.01 3.28
CA GLY A 137 -16.74 -11.79 3.03
C GLY A 137 -16.59 -12.92 2.01
N PHE A 138 -15.37 -13.19 1.54
CA PHE A 138 -15.07 -14.32 0.66
C PHE A 138 -14.81 -15.59 1.48
N MET A 139 -15.80 -16.48 1.50
CA MET A 139 -15.79 -17.69 2.33
C MET A 139 -15.33 -18.96 1.60
N LYS A 140 -14.78 -18.83 0.38
CA LYS A 140 -14.26 -19.98 -0.36
C LYS A 140 -12.95 -20.43 0.30
N LEU A 141 -12.66 -21.74 0.28
CA LEU A 141 -11.39 -22.28 0.78
C LEU A 141 -10.35 -22.49 -0.33
N ARG A 142 -10.80 -22.61 -1.59
CA ARG A 142 -9.92 -22.75 -2.78
C ARG A 142 -9.69 -21.38 -3.42
N GLY A 143 -8.45 -21.12 -3.83
CA GLY A 143 -8.06 -19.88 -4.49
C GLY A 143 -7.52 -18.81 -3.56
N HIS A 144 -7.45 -19.09 -2.25
CA HIS A 144 -6.79 -18.23 -1.27
C HIS A 144 -5.44 -18.81 -0.88
N GLU A 145 -4.49 -17.92 -0.58
CA GLU A 145 -3.20 -18.31 -0.01
C GLU A 145 -3.39 -18.83 1.42
N GLN A 146 -2.73 -19.95 1.73
CA GLN A 146 -2.78 -20.66 3.02
C GLN A 146 -1.64 -20.26 3.94
#